data_AF-A0A2N1C449-F1
#
_entry.id   AF-A0A2N1C449-F1
#
_cell.length_a   1.000
_cell.length_b   1.000
_cell.length_c   1.000
_cell.angle_alpha   90.00
_cell.angle_beta   90.00
_cell.angle_gamma   90.00
#
_symmetry.space_group_name_H-M   'P 1'
#
loop_
_entity.id
_entity.type
_entity.pdbx_description
1 polymer ?
#
loop_
_entity_poly.entity_id
_entity_poly.type
_entity_poly.pdbx_seq_one_letter_code
_entity_poly.pdbx_strand_id
1 'polypeptide(L)'
;MTQLGEAISVDIFIAKDEEHNENTCPWHDKSEKPAAVEMEVPHPETDGKKPSMPKNDGGKLGKSLEKDNQKKPESKITLHFAPDEMLTWKKGDKDLKVRTYTDKETEKYEVKYAPHHLIPGNESLAKSKLVPYLGDKAVIKNFNKKGIESKVKDKQSVGYDVNCAENGVWLPSPYALSMENEWPSDDGKKRILKMKGKEYVNVAVSFQKAYVAAAIEESGNRQFHMRHADYSMQVKKVLNKIAAKMKKMEDGACKVASDSKKDGKIDAPLGLVARLNALSAQLKVLLIGPVWHEEYYGDDKLMTEYFSLVKATEGLKADIVKIM
;
A
#
# COMPACT_ATOMS: atom_id res chain seq x y z
N MET A 1 -11.87 -5.37 27.89
CA MET A 1 -10.55 -5.21 27.24
C MET A 1 -10.49 -6.17 26.07
N THR A 2 -10.82 -5.72 24.87
CA THR A 2 -10.69 -6.51 23.62
C THR A 2 -9.21 -6.57 23.26
N GLN A 3 -8.69 -7.77 23.00
CA GLN A 3 -7.29 -7.97 22.64
C GLN A 3 -6.96 -7.23 21.34
N LEU A 4 -6.19 -6.16 21.46
CA LEU A 4 -5.59 -5.41 20.35
C LEU A 4 -4.56 -6.32 19.67
N GLY A 5 -4.95 -7.02 18.60
CA GLY A 5 -4.03 -7.89 17.86
C GLY A 5 -4.66 -9.03 17.06
N GLU A 6 -5.99 -9.22 17.10
CA GLU A 6 -6.62 -10.18 16.19
C GLU A 6 -6.41 -9.71 14.74
N ALA A 7 -5.72 -10.55 13.95
CA ALA A 7 -5.57 -10.43 12.50
C ALA A 7 -6.87 -9.88 11.92
N ILE A 8 -6.84 -8.84 11.06
CA ILE A 8 -8.03 -8.17 10.48
C ILE A 8 -9.11 -9.22 10.34
N SER A 9 -9.99 -9.26 11.34
CA SER A 9 -10.93 -10.34 11.37
C SER A 9 -11.91 -9.92 10.30
N VAL A 10 -11.82 -10.59 9.16
CA VAL A 10 -12.81 -10.40 8.10
C VAL A 10 -14.21 -10.68 8.68
N ASP A 11 -14.28 -11.37 9.82
CA ASP A 11 -15.48 -11.60 10.60
C ASP A 11 -16.08 -10.31 11.18
N ILE A 12 -15.33 -9.19 11.31
CA ILE A 12 -15.87 -7.85 11.65
C ILE A 12 -16.70 -7.26 10.49
N PHE A 13 -16.34 -7.56 9.24
CA PHE A 13 -17.13 -7.12 8.07
C PHE A 13 -18.26 -8.09 7.72
N ILE A 14 -18.11 -9.34 8.17
CA ILE A 14 -18.93 -10.48 7.81
C ILE A 14 -18.96 -11.39 9.04
N ALA A 15 -19.81 -11.11 10.04
CA ALA A 15 -20.08 -12.12 11.05
C ALA A 15 -20.42 -13.43 10.33
N LYS A 16 -19.72 -14.52 10.69
CA LYS A 16 -19.78 -15.80 9.95
C LYS A 16 -21.21 -16.28 9.69
N ASP A 17 -22.11 -15.88 10.59
CA ASP A 17 -23.49 -16.32 10.64
C ASP A 17 -24.50 -15.19 10.30
N GLU A 18 -24.03 -13.97 10.03
CA GLU A 18 -24.92 -12.87 9.62
C GLU A 18 -25.12 -12.90 8.10
N GLU A 19 -26.17 -13.62 7.68
CA GLU A 19 -26.58 -13.69 6.27
C GLU A 19 -27.00 -12.32 5.72
N HIS A 20 -27.70 -11.52 6.53
CA HIS A 20 -28.18 -10.18 6.16
C HIS A 20 -28.49 -9.32 7.39
N ASN A 21 -28.18 -8.02 7.31
CA ASN A 21 -28.56 -7.01 8.29
C ASN A 21 -28.83 -5.70 7.56
N GLU A 22 -30.03 -5.16 7.73
CA GLU A 22 -30.48 -3.95 7.04
C GLU A 22 -29.61 -2.73 7.37
N ASN A 23 -29.05 -2.65 8.58
CA ASN A 23 -28.22 -1.52 8.99
C ASN A 23 -26.82 -1.54 8.37
N THR A 24 -26.37 -2.70 7.87
CA THR A 24 -25.03 -2.83 7.29
C THR A 24 -25.08 -3.19 5.80
N CYS A 25 -26.22 -3.63 5.28
CA CYS A 25 -26.37 -4.06 3.90
C CYS A 25 -26.16 -2.90 2.92
N PRO A 26 -25.23 -3.01 1.95
CA PRO A 26 -24.96 -1.92 1.00
C PRO A 26 -26.14 -1.44 0.16
N TRP A 27 -27.19 -2.26 -0.02
CA TRP A 27 -28.40 -1.89 -0.75
C TRP A 27 -29.44 -1.15 0.09
N HIS A 28 -29.30 -1.12 1.42
CA HIS A 28 -30.18 -0.36 2.31
C HIS A 28 -29.70 1.08 2.55
N ASP A 29 -28.50 1.41 2.08
CA ASP A 29 -28.01 2.78 2.07
C ASP A 29 -28.85 3.61 1.07
N LYS A 30 -29.46 4.69 1.58
CA LYS A 30 -30.35 5.59 0.83
C LYS A 30 -29.65 6.88 0.40
N SER A 31 -28.32 6.92 0.43
CA SER A 31 -27.54 8.04 -0.07
C SER A 31 -27.90 8.37 -1.53
N GLU A 32 -27.65 9.60 -1.95
CA GLU A 32 -27.88 9.98 -3.34
C GLU A 32 -26.99 9.15 -4.28
N LYS A 33 -27.57 8.70 -5.39
CA LYS A 33 -26.83 7.94 -6.40
C LYS A 33 -25.79 8.86 -7.04
N PRO A 34 -24.49 8.56 -6.94
CA PRO A 34 -23.47 9.38 -7.58
C PRO A 34 -23.57 9.24 -9.09
N ALA A 35 -23.07 10.25 -9.81
CA ALA A 35 -22.96 10.19 -11.25
C ALA A 35 -22.09 8.99 -11.68
N ALA A 36 -22.48 8.32 -12.76
CA ALA A 36 -21.69 7.26 -13.37
C ALA A 36 -20.48 7.85 -14.11
N VAL A 37 -19.45 8.19 -13.34
CA VAL A 37 -18.17 8.68 -13.82
C VAL A 37 -17.18 7.54 -13.88
N GLU A 38 -16.35 7.54 -14.93
CA GLU A 38 -15.25 6.60 -15.11
C GLU A 38 -14.33 6.61 -13.87
N MET A 39 -14.10 5.43 -13.28
CA MET A 39 -13.15 5.31 -12.17
C MET A 39 -11.75 5.57 -12.69
N GLU A 40 -11.10 6.53 -12.04
CA GLU A 40 -9.73 6.86 -12.35
C GLU A 40 -8.79 5.76 -11.85
N VAL A 41 -7.82 5.38 -12.69
CA VAL A 41 -6.75 4.49 -12.26
C VAL A 41 -5.82 5.22 -11.29
N PRO A 42 -5.13 4.49 -10.39
CA PRO A 42 -3.95 5.04 -9.75
C PRO A 42 -2.99 5.54 -10.84
N HIS A 43 -2.55 6.79 -10.74
CA HIS A 43 -1.48 7.31 -11.60
C HIS A 43 -0.27 6.38 -11.41
N PRO A 44 0.41 5.90 -12.47
CA PRO A 44 1.24 4.70 -12.41
C PRO A 44 2.22 4.68 -11.25
N GLU A 45 1.86 3.91 -10.23
CA GLU A 45 2.77 3.11 -9.41
C GLU A 45 2.90 1.68 -9.97
N THR A 46 2.46 1.45 -11.21
CA THR A 46 3.08 0.33 -11.90
C THR A 46 4.53 0.72 -12.07
N ASP A 47 5.43 0.03 -11.34
CA ASP A 47 6.84 -0.16 -11.66
C ASP A 47 6.93 -0.75 -13.07
N GLY A 48 6.51 0.04 -14.06
CA GLY A 48 6.56 -0.32 -15.45
C GLY A 48 8.00 -0.65 -15.76
N LYS A 49 8.21 -1.52 -16.75
CA LYS A 49 9.52 -1.99 -17.23
C LYS A 49 10.51 -0.88 -17.66
N LYS A 50 10.24 0.40 -17.38
CA LYS A 50 11.11 1.55 -17.63
C LYS A 50 11.79 2.01 -16.33
N PRO A 51 13.13 2.16 -16.32
CA PRO A 51 13.94 2.42 -15.12
C PRO A 51 13.88 3.86 -14.59
N SER A 52 12.83 4.64 -14.86
CA SER A 52 12.70 5.98 -14.29
C SER A 52 11.73 5.92 -13.11
N MET A 53 12.25 6.07 -11.89
CA MET A 53 11.42 6.24 -10.70
C MET A 53 10.48 7.44 -10.92
N PRO A 54 9.15 7.29 -10.76
CA PRO A 54 8.21 8.39 -10.91
C PRO A 54 8.44 9.45 -9.83
N LYS A 55 7.91 10.66 -10.05
CA LYS A 55 7.93 11.72 -9.03
C LYS A 55 7.23 11.21 -7.77
N ASN A 56 7.84 11.42 -6.61
CA ASN A 56 7.26 11.12 -5.29
C ASN A 56 6.25 12.19 -4.84
N ASP A 57 5.45 12.73 -5.77
CA ASP A 57 4.34 13.62 -5.45
C ASP A 57 3.03 12.85 -5.21
N GLY A 58 3.05 11.53 -5.43
CA GLY A 58 1.89 10.68 -5.23
C GLY A 58 0.77 10.86 -6.25
N GLY A 59 1.01 11.64 -7.30
CA GLY A 59 0.02 11.97 -8.32
C GLY A 59 -1.29 12.47 -7.71
N LYS A 60 -2.36 11.68 -7.89
CA LYS A 60 -3.71 12.04 -7.44
C LYS A 60 -3.93 11.75 -5.97
N LEU A 61 -3.42 10.63 -5.46
CA LEU A 61 -3.57 10.26 -4.05
C LEU A 61 -2.88 11.28 -3.14
N GLY A 62 -1.66 11.70 -3.49
CA GLY A 62 -0.94 12.73 -2.74
C GLY A 62 -1.72 14.04 -2.63
N LYS A 63 -2.31 14.50 -3.73
CA LYS A 63 -3.17 15.70 -3.75
C LYS A 63 -4.44 15.53 -2.93
N SER A 64 -5.07 14.36 -2.97
CA SER A 64 -6.26 14.08 -2.16
C SER A 64 -5.94 14.10 -0.66
N LEU A 65 -4.81 13.51 -0.26
CA LEU A 65 -4.35 13.55 1.13
C LEU A 65 -4.10 14.98 1.61
N GLU A 66 -3.41 15.79 0.80
CA GLU A 66 -3.17 17.20 1.14
C GLU A 66 -4.47 18.01 1.26
N LYS A 67 -5.43 17.79 0.34
CA LYS A 67 -6.74 18.44 0.36
C LYS A 67 -7.54 18.07 1.62
N ASP A 68 -7.38 16.84 2.12
CA ASP A 68 -8.02 16.34 3.35
C ASP A 68 -7.23 16.72 4.63
N ASN A 69 -6.31 17.68 4.53
CA ASN A 69 -5.42 18.10 5.63
C ASN A 69 -4.51 16.98 6.18
N GLN A 70 -4.36 15.86 5.48
CA GLN A 70 -3.37 14.83 5.78
C GLN A 70 -2.02 15.25 5.18
N LYS A 71 -1.37 16.20 5.83
CA LYS A 71 -0.09 16.76 5.38
C LYS A 71 1.00 15.68 5.31
N LYS A 72 1.84 15.77 4.29
CA LYS A 72 3.06 14.96 4.18
C LYS A 72 3.96 15.26 5.40
N PRO A 73 4.39 14.25 6.16
CA PRO A 73 5.32 14.49 7.27
C PRO A 73 6.67 15.01 6.77
N GLU A 74 7.31 15.80 7.62
CA GLU A 74 8.69 16.26 7.43
C GLU A 74 9.52 15.73 8.58
N SER A 75 10.54 14.94 8.30
CA SER A 75 11.45 14.44 9.33
C SER A 75 12.86 14.24 8.79
N LYS A 76 13.83 14.20 9.72
CA LYS A 76 15.25 14.02 9.43
C LYS A 76 15.82 13.02 10.41
N ILE A 77 16.73 12.18 9.93
CA ILE A 77 17.44 11.20 10.74
C ILE A 77 18.94 11.48 10.69
N THR A 78 19.66 11.05 11.71
CA THR A 78 21.13 11.14 11.76
C THR A 78 21.69 9.73 11.75
N LEU A 79 22.62 9.45 10.84
CA LEU A 79 23.21 8.12 10.68
C LEU A 79 24.74 8.21 10.71
N HIS A 80 25.41 7.18 11.23
CA HIS A 80 26.87 7.01 11.16
C HIS A 80 27.30 6.50 9.77
N PHE A 81 26.84 7.17 8.73
CA PHE A 81 27.31 6.98 7.38
C PHE A 81 27.47 8.35 6.73
N ALA A 82 28.40 8.48 5.80
CA ALA A 82 28.50 9.63 4.91
C ALA A 82 28.55 9.21 3.44
N PRO A 83 28.01 10.03 2.52
CA PRO A 83 28.28 9.89 1.09
C PRO A 83 29.78 9.84 0.78
N ASP A 84 30.18 8.93 -0.11
CA ASP A 84 31.57 8.83 -0.57
C ASP A 84 31.66 9.20 -2.06
N GLU A 85 31.58 8.23 -2.98
CA GLU A 85 31.77 8.46 -4.41
C GLU A 85 30.48 8.20 -5.21
N MET A 86 30.28 8.98 -6.27
CA MET A 86 29.24 8.72 -7.28
C MET A 86 29.79 7.92 -8.45
N LEU A 87 29.45 6.63 -8.51
CA LEU A 87 29.81 5.75 -9.62
C LEU A 87 28.78 5.90 -10.75
N THR A 88 29.26 6.03 -11.99
CA THR A 88 28.41 6.10 -13.20
C THR A 88 28.71 4.94 -14.14
N TRP A 89 27.68 4.38 -14.79
CA TRP A 89 27.84 3.35 -15.81
C TRP A 89 26.72 3.35 -16.85
N LYS A 90 26.99 2.79 -18.03
CA LYS A 90 26.00 2.64 -19.10
C LYS A 90 25.23 1.32 -19.00
N LYS A 91 23.91 1.38 -19.19
CA LYS A 91 23.03 0.22 -19.44
C LYS A 91 22.20 0.50 -20.69
N GLY A 92 22.70 0.05 -21.84
CA GLY A 92 22.21 0.50 -23.14
C GLY A 92 22.52 1.99 -23.34
N ASP A 93 21.54 2.78 -23.79
CA ASP A 93 21.69 4.22 -24.03
C ASP A 93 21.51 5.09 -22.77
N LYS A 94 21.38 4.46 -21.58
CA LYS A 94 21.12 5.16 -20.32
C LYS A 94 22.36 5.16 -19.44
N ASP A 95 22.71 6.34 -18.95
CA ASP A 95 23.63 6.52 -17.83
C ASP A 95 22.90 6.27 -16.52
N LEU A 96 23.39 5.29 -15.76
CA LEU A 96 22.95 4.97 -14.42
C LEU A 96 24.00 5.44 -13.42
N LYS A 97 23.55 5.86 -12.24
CA LYS A 97 24.42 6.32 -11.17
C LYS A 97 24.15 5.52 -9.89
N VAL A 98 25.16 5.40 -9.03
CA VAL A 98 25.03 4.82 -7.68
C VAL A 98 26.04 5.49 -6.76
N ARG A 99 25.60 5.85 -5.55
CA ARG A 99 26.45 6.44 -4.51
C ARG A 99 27.06 5.33 -3.63
N THR A 100 28.35 5.41 -3.32
CA THR A 100 28.97 4.65 -2.24
C THR A 100 28.86 5.40 -0.92
N TYR A 101 29.07 4.68 0.18
CA TYR A 101 28.97 5.23 1.53
C TYR A 101 30.19 4.77 2.34
N THR A 102 30.56 5.57 3.34
CA THR A 102 31.54 5.25 4.40
C THR A 102 30.82 5.22 5.74
N ASP A 103 31.26 4.39 6.69
CA ASP A 103 30.67 4.20 8.03
C ASP A 103 31.42 4.96 9.15
N LYS A 104 32.38 5.81 8.77
CA LYS A 104 33.27 6.52 9.71
C LYS A 104 32.83 7.94 10.06
N GLU A 105 31.75 8.41 9.44
CA GLU A 105 31.28 9.79 9.53
C GLU A 105 29.79 9.81 9.83
N THR A 106 29.32 10.90 10.46
CA THR A 106 27.93 11.06 10.87
C THR A 106 27.26 12.15 10.05
N GLU A 107 26.20 11.80 9.33
CA GLU A 107 25.47 12.73 8.47
C GLU A 107 23.97 12.76 8.75
N LYS A 108 23.36 13.88 8.38
CA LYS A 108 21.90 14.08 8.46
C LYS A 108 21.26 13.75 7.13
N TYR A 109 20.23 12.91 7.16
CA TYR A 109 19.47 12.49 6.00
C TYR A 109 18.01 12.92 6.15
N GLU A 110 17.42 13.43 5.08
CA GLU A 110 15.99 13.71 5.04
C GLU A 110 15.19 12.40 4.87
N VAL A 111 14.10 12.25 5.61
CA VAL A 111 13.14 11.17 5.36
C VAL A 111 12.14 11.66 4.33
N LYS A 112 12.04 10.97 3.19
CA LYS A 112 10.97 11.24 2.21
C LYS A 112 9.82 10.28 2.43
N TYR A 113 8.62 10.83 2.30
CA TYR A 113 7.37 10.10 2.40
C TYR A 113 6.73 9.95 1.03
N ALA A 114 6.08 8.81 0.82
CA ALA A 114 5.26 8.53 -0.35
C ALA A 114 3.83 8.21 0.09
N PRO A 115 2.81 8.54 -0.71
CA PRO A 115 1.46 8.17 -0.40
C PRO A 115 1.20 6.74 -0.85
N HIS A 116 0.82 5.91 0.10
CA HIS A 116 0.50 4.51 -0.06
C HIS A 116 -0.99 4.31 -0.26
N HIS A 117 -1.39 3.57 -1.29
CA HIS A 117 -2.78 3.10 -1.42
C HIS A 117 -3.06 1.96 -0.43
N LEU A 118 -4.01 2.18 0.48
CA LEU A 118 -4.46 1.17 1.43
C LEU A 118 -5.15 0.01 0.72
N ILE A 119 -6.00 0.30 -0.27
CA ILE A 119 -6.52 -0.67 -1.23
C ILE A 119 -5.81 -0.43 -2.56
N PRO A 120 -4.80 -1.24 -2.92
CA PRO A 120 -4.03 -1.04 -4.14
C PRO A 120 -4.90 -1.22 -5.39
N GLY A 121 -5.00 -0.18 -6.21
CA GLY A 121 -5.88 -0.19 -7.37
C GLY A 121 -5.46 -1.21 -8.43
N ASN A 122 -4.19 -1.25 -8.81
CA ASN A 122 -3.70 -2.09 -9.90
C ASN A 122 -3.41 -3.54 -9.47
N GLU A 123 -2.93 -3.71 -8.24
CA GLU A 123 -2.35 -4.94 -7.71
C GLU A 123 -3.42 -5.80 -7.05
N SER A 124 -4.43 -5.15 -6.42
CA SER A 124 -5.50 -5.79 -5.65
C SER A 124 -6.88 -5.59 -6.30
N LEU A 125 -7.36 -4.34 -6.39
CA LEU A 125 -8.74 -4.03 -6.78
C LEU A 125 -9.04 -4.49 -8.20
N ALA A 126 -8.21 -4.12 -9.19
CA ALA A 126 -8.37 -4.50 -10.60
C ALA A 126 -8.36 -6.03 -10.85
N LYS A 127 -7.92 -6.82 -9.87
CA LYS A 127 -7.88 -8.29 -9.93
C LYS A 127 -8.93 -8.95 -9.04
N SER A 128 -9.74 -8.17 -8.34
CA SER A 128 -10.75 -8.64 -7.39
C SER A 128 -12.10 -8.93 -8.06
N LYS A 129 -12.88 -9.81 -7.45
CA LYS A 129 -14.27 -10.11 -7.83
C LYS A 129 -15.24 -8.99 -7.43
N LEU A 130 -14.76 -7.93 -6.76
CA LEU A 130 -15.59 -6.82 -6.31
C LEU A 130 -15.84 -5.77 -7.40
N VAL A 131 -14.93 -5.66 -8.38
CA VAL A 131 -15.03 -4.69 -9.49
C VAL A 131 -16.40 -4.65 -10.17
N PRO A 132 -17.08 -5.79 -10.49
CA PRO A 132 -18.42 -5.78 -11.07
C PRO A 132 -19.48 -4.96 -10.29
N TYR A 133 -19.30 -4.82 -8.97
CA TYR A 133 -20.25 -4.18 -8.06
C TYR A 133 -20.00 -2.67 -7.89
N LEU A 134 -18.92 -2.12 -8.48
CA LEU A 134 -18.53 -0.71 -8.27
C LEU A 134 -19.27 0.26 -9.21
N GLY A 135 -19.77 -0.21 -10.34
CA GLY A 135 -20.52 0.62 -11.27
C GLY A 135 -20.71 -0.05 -12.61
N ASP A 136 -21.35 0.67 -13.53
CA ASP A 136 -21.61 0.19 -14.89
C ASP A 136 -20.31 -0.06 -15.70
N LYS A 137 -20.47 -0.49 -16.95
CA LYS A 137 -19.35 -0.82 -17.83
C LYS A 137 -18.41 0.38 -18.09
N ALA A 138 -18.94 1.61 -18.14
CA ALA A 138 -18.14 2.81 -18.36
C ALA A 138 -17.35 3.16 -17.09
N VAL A 139 -17.98 3.04 -15.91
CA VAL A 139 -17.37 3.29 -14.60
C VAL A 139 -16.14 2.39 -14.40
N ILE A 140 -16.26 1.09 -14.64
CA ILE A 140 -15.19 0.12 -14.31
C ILE A 140 -14.19 -0.13 -15.44
N LYS A 141 -14.28 0.60 -16.55
CA LYS A 141 -13.54 0.35 -17.80
C LYS A 141 -12.05 0.11 -17.58
N ASN A 142 -11.40 0.94 -16.77
CA ASN A 142 -9.95 0.85 -16.55
C ASN A 142 -9.52 -0.22 -15.54
N PHE A 143 -10.47 -0.78 -14.78
CA PHE A 143 -10.23 -1.87 -13.84
C PHE A 143 -10.61 -3.23 -14.45
N ASN A 144 -11.12 -3.24 -15.68
CA ASN A 144 -11.56 -4.44 -16.39
C ASN A 144 -10.41 -5.13 -17.15
N LYS A 145 -9.46 -5.74 -16.42
CA LYS A 145 -8.29 -6.41 -17.04
C LYS A 145 -8.60 -7.81 -17.64
N LYS A 146 -9.82 -8.34 -17.49
CA LYS A 146 -10.16 -9.75 -17.84
C LYS A 146 -11.56 -9.97 -18.44
N GLY A 147 -12.19 -8.95 -19.04
CA GLY A 147 -13.56 -9.11 -19.54
C GLY A 147 -14.58 -9.33 -18.42
N ILE A 148 -14.28 -8.81 -17.22
CA ILE A 148 -15.17 -8.78 -16.07
C ILE A 148 -16.38 -7.92 -16.46
N GLU A 149 -17.56 -8.52 -16.52
CA GLU A 149 -18.79 -7.80 -16.78
C GLU A 149 -19.26 -7.08 -15.51
N SER A 150 -19.67 -5.82 -15.66
CA SER A 150 -20.36 -5.09 -14.60
C SER A 150 -21.64 -5.82 -14.19
N LYS A 151 -21.98 -5.80 -12.90
CA LYS A 151 -23.26 -6.25 -12.36
C LYS A 151 -24.24 -5.09 -12.18
N VAL A 152 -23.75 -3.86 -12.15
CA VAL A 152 -24.55 -2.66 -11.88
C VAL A 152 -25.27 -2.21 -13.16
N LYS A 153 -26.51 -1.72 -13.01
CA LYS A 153 -27.32 -1.14 -14.09
C LYS A 153 -26.60 0.05 -14.75
N ASP A 154 -26.91 0.27 -16.02
CA ASP A 154 -26.34 1.38 -16.79
C ASP A 154 -26.60 2.74 -16.13
N LYS A 155 -25.62 3.64 -16.24
CA LYS A 155 -25.64 4.98 -15.65
C LYS A 155 -25.71 4.98 -14.12
N GLN A 156 -25.31 3.89 -13.46
CA GLN A 156 -25.16 3.84 -12.02
C GLN A 156 -23.70 3.54 -11.62
N SER A 157 -23.31 4.08 -10.47
CA SER A 157 -22.02 3.90 -9.81
C SER A 157 -22.21 3.84 -8.31
N VAL A 158 -21.30 3.19 -7.59
CA VAL A 158 -21.22 3.34 -6.13
C VAL A 158 -20.45 4.59 -5.72
N GLY A 159 -19.71 5.22 -6.64
CA GLY A 159 -18.94 6.45 -6.39
C GLY A 159 -17.60 6.22 -5.69
N TYR A 160 -17.05 5.00 -5.74
CA TYR A 160 -15.75 4.72 -5.13
C TYR A 160 -14.61 5.34 -5.95
N ASP A 161 -13.80 6.18 -5.29
CA ASP A 161 -12.56 6.73 -5.84
C ASP A 161 -11.35 6.05 -5.18
N VAL A 162 -10.56 5.32 -5.96
CA VAL A 162 -9.34 4.67 -5.45
C VAL A 162 -8.29 5.67 -4.97
N ASN A 163 -8.36 6.92 -5.45
CA ASN A 163 -7.43 7.99 -5.10
C ASN A 163 -7.98 8.91 -4.00
N CYS A 164 -9.06 8.54 -3.31
CA CYS A 164 -9.56 9.31 -2.17
C CYS A 164 -8.58 9.28 -0.99
N ALA A 165 -8.65 10.29 -0.13
CA ALA A 165 -7.77 10.43 1.03
C ALA A 165 -7.97 9.31 2.05
N GLU A 166 -9.20 8.78 2.16
CA GLU A 166 -9.56 7.65 3.01
C GLU A 166 -8.86 6.36 2.60
N ASN A 167 -8.47 6.25 1.32
CA ASN A 167 -7.72 5.12 0.77
C ASN A 167 -6.19 5.36 0.77
N GLY A 168 -5.71 6.40 1.45
CA GLY A 168 -4.31 6.79 1.46
C GLY A 168 -3.66 6.90 2.83
N VAL A 169 -2.35 6.73 2.86
CA VAL A 169 -1.51 7.12 4.01
C VAL A 169 -0.10 7.46 3.58
N TRP A 170 0.51 8.48 4.20
CA TRP A 170 1.93 8.78 4.00
C TRP A 170 2.81 7.78 4.75
N LEU A 171 3.70 7.11 4.05
CA LEU A 171 4.68 6.18 4.64
C LEU A 171 6.11 6.62 4.29
N PRO A 172 7.09 6.44 5.21
CA PRO A 172 8.49 6.67 4.89
C PRO A 172 8.89 5.77 3.71
N SER A 173 9.72 6.28 2.81
CA SER A 173 10.00 5.65 1.52
C SER A 173 11.48 5.74 1.17
N PRO A 174 11.97 4.91 0.24
CA PRO A 174 13.34 5.02 -0.24
C PRO A 174 13.53 6.21 -1.19
N TYR A 175 12.48 6.98 -1.50
CA TYR A 175 12.55 8.10 -2.45
C TYR A 175 13.50 9.23 -2.02
N ALA A 176 13.86 9.32 -0.74
CA ALA A 176 14.94 10.19 -0.28
C ALA A 176 16.26 9.92 -0.98
N LEU A 177 16.44 8.69 -1.45
CA LEU A 177 17.69 8.19 -1.97
C LEU A 177 17.53 7.65 -3.39
N SER A 178 16.33 7.20 -3.81
CA SER A 178 16.11 6.60 -5.13
C SER A 178 15.73 7.59 -6.26
N MET A 179 15.20 8.78 -5.95
CA MET A 179 14.86 9.78 -6.99
C MET A 179 16.08 10.52 -7.56
N GLU A 180 17.24 10.41 -6.91
CA GLU A 180 18.51 11.00 -7.34
C GLU A 180 19.62 9.94 -7.54
N ASN A 181 19.27 8.66 -7.72
CA ASN A 181 20.19 7.52 -7.93
C ASN A 181 21.20 7.26 -6.79
N GLU A 182 20.86 7.64 -5.57
CA GLU A 182 21.75 7.51 -4.40
C GLU A 182 21.54 6.20 -3.63
N TRP A 183 20.37 5.58 -3.74
CA TRP A 183 20.12 4.25 -3.16
C TRP A 183 20.80 3.14 -4.00
N PRO A 184 21.57 2.23 -3.38
CA PRO A 184 22.15 1.09 -4.07
C PRO A 184 21.07 0.09 -4.53
N SER A 185 20.54 0.25 -5.75
CA SER A 185 19.72 -0.78 -6.40
C SER A 185 20.51 -2.08 -6.56
N ASP A 186 19.85 -3.22 -6.84
CA ASP A 186 20.58 -4.48 -7.04
C ASP A 186 21.61 -4.38 -8.20
N ASP A 187 21.29 -3.62 -9.25
CA ASP A 187 22.25 -3.30 -10.32
C ASP A 187 23.37 -2.38 -9.82
N GLY A 188 23.05 -1.40 -8.99
CA GLY A 188 24.03 -0.54 -8.31
C GLY A 188 24.98 -1.33 -7.41
N LYS A 189 24.48 -2.29 -6.63
CA LYS A 189 25.28 -3.18 -5.78
C LYS A 189 26.22 -4.04 -6.61
N LYS A 190 25.75 -4.63 -7.72
CA LYS A 190 26.61 -5.36 -8.68
C LYS A 190 27.69 -4.46 -9.26
N ARG A 191 27.37 -3.18 -9.51
CA ARG A 191 28.34 -2.21 -10.03
C ARG A 191 29.40 -1.86 -8.99
N ILE A 192 28.99 -1.57 -7.75
CA ILE A 192 29.90 -1.32 -6.62
C ILE A 192 30.82 -2.53 -6.44
N LEU A 193 30.27 -3.75 -6.45
CA LEU A 193 31.07 -4.98 -6.34
C LEU A 193 32.17 -5.04 -7.39
N LYS A 194 31.83 -4.76 -8.65
CA LYS A 194 32.78 -4.82 -9.77
C LYS A 194 33.86 -3.73 -9.71
N MET A 195 33.53 -2.54 -9.23
CA MET A 195 34.44 -1.38 -9.27
C MET A 195 35.24 -1.16 -7.98
N LYS A 196 34.64 -1.44 -6.83
CA LYS A 196 35.16 -1.09 -5.50
C LYS A 196 35.35 -2.31 -4.60
N GLY A 197 34.72 -3.43 -4.95
CA GLY A 197 34.83 -4.68 -4.20
C GLY A 197 33.73 -4.86 -3.16
N LYS A 198 33.84 -5.97 -2.42
CA LYS A 198 32.79 -6.46 -1.53
C LYS A 198 32.55 -5.57 -0.31
N GLU A 199 33.59 -4.98 0.26
CA GLU A 199 33.47 -4.11 1.45
C GLU A 199 32.53 -2.94 1.21
N TYR A 200 32.65 -2.25 0.07
CA TYR A 200 31.76 -1.15 -0.28
C TYR A 200 30.30 -1.59 -0.47
N VAL A 201 30.06 -2.81 -0.94
CA VAL A 201 28.70 -3.38 -1.02
C VAL A 201 28.15 -3.61 0.38
N ASN A 202 28.98 -4.11 1.30
CA ASN A 202 28.57 -4.32 2.69
C ASN A 202 28.17 -3.01 3.35
N VAL A 203 28.98 -1.95 3.23
CA VAL A 203 28.67 -0.62 3.77
C VAL A 203 27.37 -0.07 3.17
N ALA A 204 27.22 -0.18 1.84
CA ALA A 204 26.01 0.23 1.15
C ALA A 204 24.75 -0.50 1.67
N VAL A 205 24.83 -1.81 1.93
CA VAL A 205 23.72 -2.59 2.50
C VAL A 205 23.46 -2.20 3.96
N SER A 206 24.50 -1.97 4.76
CA SER A 206 24.37 -1.52 6.15
C SER A 206 23.70 -0.15 6.24
N PHE A 207 24.10 0.78 5.37
CA PHE A 207 23.46 2.09 5.25
C PHE A 207 21.96 1.95 4.92
N GLN A 208 21.59 1.10 3.96
CA GLN A 208 20.19 0.87 3.60
C GLN A 208 19.35 0.41 4.79
N LYS A 209 19.86 -0.58 5.54
CA LYS A 209 19.19 -1.11 6.73
C LYS A 209 19.07 -0.06 7.83
N ALA A 210 20.14 0.69 8.09
CA ALA A 210 20.16 1.75 9.08
C ALA A 210 19.17 2.88 8.72
N TYR A 211 19.12 3.29 7.46
CA TYR A 211 18.17 4.28 6.98
C TYR A 211 16.73 3.81 7.15
N VAL A 212 16.39 2.58 6.75
CA VAL A 212 15.04 2.02 6.89
C VAL A 212 14.63 1.99 8.36
N ALA A 213 15.51 1.48 9.24
CA ALA A 213 15.23 1.41 10.67
C ALA A 213 14.99 2.79 11.29
N ALA A 214 15.90 3.74 11.04
CA ALA A 214 15.77 5.09 11.57
C ALA A 214 14.55 5.83 10.98
N ALA A 215 14.24 5.65 9.70
CA ALA A 215 13.07 6.26 9.07
C ALA A 215 11.75 5.72 9.65
N ILE A 216 11.69 4.42 9.93
CA ILE A 216 10.57 3.78 10.63
C ILE A 216 10.40 4.41 12.02
N GLU A 217 11.46 4.45 12.81
CA GLU A 217 11.41 4.96 14.19
C GLU A 217 11.00 6.44 14.21
N GLU A 218 11.65 7.28 13.40
CA GLU A 218 11.39 8.71 13.30
C GLU A 218 9.99 9.02 12.76
N SER A 219 9.43 8.14 11.94
CA SER A 219 8.06 8.30 11.41
C SER A 219 6.96 7.98 12.43
N GLY A 220 7.32 7.58 13.65
CA GLY A 220 6.40 7.12 14.68
C GLY A 220 5.94 5.68 14.45
N ASN A 221 6.86 4.80 14.03
CA ASN A 221 6.59 3.40 13.69
C ASN A 221 5.58 3.23 12.55
N ARG A 222 5.76 3.99 11.47
CA ARG A 222 5.11 3.68 10.20
C ARG A 222 5.94 2.67 9.44
N GLN A 223 5.27 1.72 8.80
CA GLN A 223 5.91 0.79 7.89
C GLN A 223 6.54 1.51 6.70
N PHE A 224 7.53 0.87 6.09
CA PHE A 224 8.26 1.43 4.96
C PHE A 224 7.52 1.19 3.64
N HIS A 225 7.46 2.21 2.78
CA HIS A 225 6.75 2.23 1.51
C HIS A 225 7.60 1.65 0.38
N MET A 226 7.22 0.50 -0.16
CA MET A 226 7.85 -0.08 -1.35
C MET A 226 6.90 -1.05 -2.05
N ARG A 227 7.37 -1.91 -2.95
CA ARG A 227 6.54 -2.91 -3.61
C ARG A 227 6.15 -4.02 -2.62
N HIS A 228 4.85 -4.29 -2.52
CA HIS A 228 4.25 -5.20 -1.55
C HIS A 228 3.29 -6.20 -2.21
N ALA A 229 3.83 -7.28 -2.78
CA ALA A 229 3.03 -8.29 -3.46
C ALA A 229 2.14 -9.07 -2.47
N ASP A 230 2.65 -9.33 -1.27
CA ASP A 230 1.94 -10.11 -0.25
C ASP A 230 0.79 -9.31 0.34
N TYR A 231 1.03 -8.05 0.71
CA TYR A 231 -0.02 -7.10 1.10
C TYR A 231 -1.15 -7.06 0.06
N SER A 232 -0.79 -6.90 -1.21
CA SER A 232 -1.76 -6.82 -2.31
C SER A 232 -2.58 -8.11 -2.44
N MET A 233 -1.93 -9.26 -2.23
CA MET A 233 -2.60 -10.55 -2.25
C MET A 233 -3.63 -10.67 -1.11
N GLN A 234 -3.27 -10.26 0.10
CA GLN A 234 -4.19 -10.31 1.25
C GLN A 234 -5.36 -9.35 1.08
N VAL A 235 -5.11 -8.09 0.68
CA VAL A 235 -6.18 -7.13 0.40
C VAL A 235 -7.15 -7.68 -0.66
N LYS A 236 -6.62 -8.27 -1.74
CA LYS A 236 -7.46 -8.93 -2.75
C LYS A 236 -8.33 -10.06 -2.17
N LYS A 237 -7.81 -10.88 -1.24
CA LYS A 237 -8.61 -11.92 -0.58
C LYS A 237 -9.78 -11.31 0.20
N VAL A 238 -9.55 -10.21 0.93
CA VAL A 238 -10.62 -9.49 1.64
C VAL A 238 -11.66 -8.92 0.67
N LEU A 239 -11.23 -8.24 -0.40
CA LEU A 239 -12.13 -7.73 -1.44
C LEU A 239 -12.98 -8.85 -2.07
N ASN A 240 -12.40 -10.03 -2.30
CA ASN A 240 -13.13 -11.19 -2.81
C ASN A 240 -14.16 -11.74 -1.81
N LYS A 241 -13.89 -11.66 -0.50
CA LYS A 241 -14.87 -12.03 0.54
C LYS A 241 -16.04 -11.04 0.58
N ILE A 242 -15.76 -9.73 0.45
CA ILE A 242 -16.81 -8.71 0.29
C ILE A 242 -17.67 -9.03 -0.95
N ALA A 243 -17.03 -9.31 -2.09
CA ALA A 243 -17.74 -9.68 -3.32
C ALA A 243 -18.61 -10.94 -3.16
N ALA A 244 -18.15 -11.94 -2.40
CA ALA A 244 -18.95 -13.13 -2.11
C ALA A 244 -20.21 -12.79 -1.27
N LYS A 245 -20.12 -11.84 -0.32
CA LYS A 245 -21.30 -11.35 0.42
C LYS A 245 -22.25 -10.57 -0.49
N MET A 246 -21.73 -9.76 -1.42
CA MET A 246 -22.53 -9.09 -2.45
C MET A 246 -23.29 -10.10 -3.31
N LYS A 247 -22.62 -11.19 -3.71
CA LYS A 247 -23.24 -12.29 -4.46
C LYS A 247 -24.39 -12.94 -3.68
N LYS A 248 -24.21 -13.23 -2.40
CA LYS A 248 -25.27 -13.79 -1.55
C LYS A 248 -26.48 -12.85 -1.42
N MET A 249 -26.23 -11.55 -1.29
CA MET A 249 -27.29 -10.54 -1.22
C MET A 249 -28.10 -10.48 -2.51
N GLU A 250 -27.46 -10.44 -3.69
CA GLU A 250 -28.18 -10.45 -4.98
C GLU A 250 -28.92 -11.77 -5.26
N ASP A 251 -28.54 -12.87 -4.60
CA ASP A 251 -29.16 -14.19 -4.73
C ASP A 251 -30.34 -14.43 -3.77
N GLY A 252 -30.70 -13.42 -2.97
CA GLY A 252 -31.91 -13.47 -2.16
C GLY A 252 -31.69 -13.28 -0.66
N ALA A 253 -30.44 -13.25 -0.17
CA ALA A 253 -30.20 -12.92 1.24
C ALA A 253 -30.65 -11.48 1.58
N CYS A 254 -30.70 -10.60 0.59
CA CYS A 254 -31.26 -9.26 0.72
C CYS A 254 -32.38 -9.04 -0.30
N LYS A 255 -33.61 -8.85 0.19
CA LYS A 255 -34.77 -8.59 -0.68
C LYS A 255 -34.59 -7.35 -1.55
N VAL A 256 -34.04 -6.26 -1.01
CA VAL A 256 -33.78 -5.02 -1.77
C VAL A 256 -32.80 -5.28 -2.92
N ALA A 257 -31.73 -6.05 -2.66
CA ALA A 257 -30.74 -6.38 -3.69
C ALA A 257 -31.33 -7.32 -4.76
N SER A 258 -32.05 -8.37 -4.35
CA SER A 258 -32.66 -9.34 -5.27
C SER A 258 -33.76 -8.70 -6.12
N ASP A 259 -34.64 -7.90 -5.51
CA ASP A 259 -35.76 -7.24 -6.19
C ASP A 259 -35.26 -6.14 -7.14
N SER A 260 -34.06 -5.58 -6.89
CA SER A 260 -33.42 -4.64 -7.81
C SER A 260 -32.97 -5.29 -9.12
N LYS A 261 -32.90 -6.63 -9.19
CA LYS A 261 -32.33 -7.36 -10.31
C LYS A 261 -33.24 -7.31 -11.53
N LYS A 262 -32.76 -6.68 -12.59
CA LYS A 262 -33.43 -6.60 -13.90
C LYS A 262 -32.42 -6.85 -15.01
N ASP A 263 -32.75 -7.73 -15.95
CA ASP A 263 -31.89 -8.08 -17.09
C ASP A 263 -30.48 -8.55 -16.67
N GLY A 264 -30.40 -9.26 -15.53
CA GLY A 264 -29.13 -9.73 -14.97
C GLY A 264 -28.28 -8.66 -14.27
N LYS A 265 -28.79 -7.42 -14.16
CA LYS A 265 -28.13 -6.28 -13.51
C LYS A 265 -28.86 -5.86 -12.24
N ILE A 266 -28.14 -5.31 -11.27
CA ILE A 266 -28.65 -4.86 -9.97
C ILE A 266 -28.48 -3.34 -9.81
N ASP A 267 -29.27 -2.73 -8.91
CA ASP A 267 -29.00 -1.35 -8.51
C ASP A 267 -27.64 -1.25 -7.80
N ALA A 268 -26.98 -0.09 -7.89
CA ALA A 268 -25.69 0.15 -7.26
C ALA A 268 -25.79 -0.03 -5.72
N PRO A 269 -24.90 -0.85 -5.11
CA PRO A 269 -24.82 -1.00 -3.66
C PRO A 269 -24.13 0.22 -3.02
N LEU A 270 -24.88 1.28 -2.74
CA LEU A 270 -24.33 2.58 -2.31
C LEU A 270 -23.51 2.51 -1.00
N GLY A 271 -23.89 1.64 -0.06
CA GLY A 271 -23.14 1.45 1.18
C GLY A 271 -21.80 0.72 1.00
N LEU A 272 -21.43 0.33 -0.22
CA LEU A 272 -20.16 -0.33 -0.50
C LEU A 272 -18.97 0.62 -0.28
N VAL A 273 -19.12 1.92 -0.55
CA VAL A 273 -18.05 2.91 -0.32
C VAL A 273 -17.70 2.99 1.16
N ALA A 274 -18.69 3.09 2.04
CA ALA A 274 -18.47 3.11 3.48
C ALA A 274 -17.73 1.86 3.97
N ARG A 275 -18.04 0.69 3.41
CA ARG A 275 -17.35 -0.57 3.72
C ARG A 275 -15.89 -0.57 3.24
N LEU A 276 -15.63 -0.03 2.05
CA LEU A 276 -14.26 0.10 1.54
C LEU A 276 -13.45 1.10 2.35
N ASN A 277 -14.04 2.23 2.75
CA ASN A 277 -13.38 3.20 3.62
C ASN A 277 -13.08 2.61 5.01
N ALA A 278 -14.00 1.80 5.56
CA ALA A 278 -13.76 1.09 6.81
C ALA A 278 -12.63 0.05 6.66
N LEU A 279 -12.55 -0.67 5.53
CA LEU A 279 -11.42 -1.55 5.23
C LEU A 279 -10.10 -0.77 5.16
N SER A 280 -10.08 0.36 4.46
CA SER A 280 -8.91 1.22 4.38
C SER A 280 -8.48 1.71 5.77
N ALA A 281 -9.42 2.17 6.61
CA ALA A 281 -9.12 2.58 7.97
C ALA A 281 -8.46 1.46 8.81
N GLN A 282 -8.92 0.22 8.68
CA GLN A 282 -8.30 -0.93 9.36
C GLN A 282 -6.92 -1.26 8.81
N LEU A 283 -6.76 -1.26 7.49
CA LEU A 283 -5.46 -1.47 6.84
C LEU A 283 -4.46 -0.38 7.25
N LYS A 284 -4.92 0.87 7.40
CA LYS A 284 -4.10 2.00 7.85
C LYS A 284 -3.49 1.71 9.21
N VAL A 285 -4.27 1.17 10.16
CA VAL A 285 -3.77 0.79 11.48
C VAL A 285 -2.65 -0.25 11.39
N LEU A 286 -2.69 -1.18 10.43
CA LEU A 286 -1.60 -2.14 10.25
C LEU A 286 -0.30 -1.48 9.75
N LEU A 287 -0.41 -0.38 9.00
CA LEU A 287 0.73 0.30 8.39
C LEU A 287 1.32 1.41 9.26
N ILE A 288 0.54 1.99 10.17
CA ILE A 288 1.01 3.09 11.05
C ILE A 288 0.86 2.80 12.55
N GLY A 289 0.30 1.66 12.91
CA GLY A 289 0.07 1.27 14.29
C GLY A 289 1.25 0.50 14.89
N PRO A 290 1.22 0.25 16.21
CA PRO A 290 2.30 -0.43 16.93
C PRO A 290 2.36 -1.94 16.67
N VAL A 291 1.37 -2.50 15.97
CA VAL A 291 1.25 -3.93 15.70
C VAL A 291 1.29 -4.13 14.20
N TRP A 292 2.32 -4.84 13.72
CA TRP A 292 2.48 -5.17 12.30
C TRP A 292 2.34 -6.66 12.07
N HIS A 293 1.75 -7.01 10.93
CA HIS A 293 1.57 -8.39 10.51
C HIS A 293 2.35 -8.61 9.22
N GLU A 294 3.11 -9.70 9.17
CA GLU A 294 3.99 -10.06 8.04
C GLU A 294 3.24 -10.08 6.71
N GLU A 295 2.01 -10.60 6.70
CA GLU A 295 1.20 -10.67 5.49
C GLU A 295 0.75 -9.28 4.97
N TYR A 296 0.93 -8.23 5.76
CA TYR A 296 0.54 -6.86 5.46
C TYR A 296 1.71 -5.89 5.53
N TYR A 297 2.93 -6.36 5.23
CA TYR A 297 4.07 -5.48 5.12
C TYR A 297 3.99 -4.56 3.89
N GLY A 298 4.27 -3.28 4.09
CA GLY A 298 4.39 -2.26 3.03
C GLY A 298 5.63 -2.44 2.14
N ASP A 299 6.53 -3.36 2.52
CA ASP A 299 7.65 -3.87 1.73
C ASP A 299 7.89 -5.35 2.10
N ASP A 300 7.82 -6.27 1.13
CA ASP A 300 7.97 -7.71 1.36
C ASP A 300 9.39 -8.08 1.89
N LYS A 301 10.40 -7.28 1.59
CA LYS A 301 11.82 -7.55 1.87
C LYS A 301 12.37 -6.70 3.02
N LEU A 302 12.29 -5.38 2.93
CA LEU A 302 12.92 -4.45 3.88
C LEU A 302 12.27 -4.53 5.27
N MET A 303 10.97 -4.81 5.35
CA MET A 303 10.30 -5.02 6.65
C MET A 303 10.78 -6.31 7.32
N THR A 304 10.92 -7.39 6.55
CA THR A 304 11.47 -8.67 7.04
C THR A 304 12.91 -8.52 7.53
N GLU A 305 13.73 -7.76 6.78
CA GLU A 305 15.10 -7.44 7.18
C GLU A 305 15.15 -6.57 8.46
N TYR A 306 14.26 -5.58 8.57
CA TYR A 306 14.14 -4.72 9.77
C TYR A 306 13.81 -5.54 11.01
N PHE A 307 12.79 -6.42 10.96
CA PHE A 307 12.45 -7.25 12.12
C PHE A 307 13.55 -8.24 12.50
N SER A 308 14.27 -8.77 11.52
CA SER A 308 15.42 -9.63 11.79
C SER A 308 16.50 -8.86 12.58
N LEU A 309 16.70 -7.59 12.25
CA LEU A 309 17.62 -6.69 12.96
C LEU A 309 17.14 -6.37 14.38
N VAL A 310 15.87 -6.03 14.54
CA VAL A 310 15.27 -5.73 15.86
C VAL A 310 15.39 -6.93 16.79
N LYS A 311 15.00 -8.12 16.32
CA LYS A 311 15.11 -9.37 17.12
C LYS A 311 16.55 -9.68 17.53
N ALA A 312 17.51 -9.51 16.63
CA ALA A 312 18.93 -9.70 16.95
C ALA A 312 19.39 -8.70 18.03
N THR A 313 18.94 -7.46 17.95
CA THR A 313 19.32 -6.39 18.89
C THR A 313 18.67 -6.57 20.26
N GLU A 314 17.39 -6.96 20.31
CA GLU A 314 16.69 -7.29 21.55
C GLU A 314 17.30 -8.54 22.22
N GLY A 315 17.66 -9.55 21.43
CA GLY A 315 18.39 -10.73 21.91
C GLY A 315 19.72 -10.34 22.58
N LEU A 316 20.51 -9.48 21.92
CA LEU A 316 21.75 -8.96 22.49
C LEU A 316 21.53 -8.14 23.77
N LYS A 317 20.49 -7.29 23.82
CA LYS A 317 20.14 -6.56 25.04
C LYS A 317 19.73 -7.50 26.18
N ALA A 318 18.96 -8.55 25.88
CA ALA A 318 18.54 -9.54 26.87
C ALA A 318 19.72 -10.37 27.40
N ASP A 319 20.69 -10.68 26.54
CA ASP A 319 21.90 -11.42 26.93
C ASP A 319 22.85 -10.55 27.77
N ILE A 320 22.96 -9.25 27.49
CA ILE A 320 23.72 -8.31 28.33
C ILE A 320 23.10 -8.21 29.74
N VAL A 321 21.77 -8.18 29.84
CA VAL A 321 21.07 -8.13 31.14
C VAL A 321 21.20 -9.45 31.92
N LYS A 322 21.38 -10.60 31.26
CA LYS A 322 21.57 -11.90 31.92
C LYS A 322 23.00 -12.17 32.42
N ILE A 323 23.99 -11.38 32.01
CA ILE A 323 25.40 -11.58 32.35
C ILE A 323 25.84 -10.70 33.55
N MET A 324 24.98 -9.82 34.06
CA MET A 324 25.22 -9.03 35.28
C MET A 324 24.62 -9.71 36.52
#